data_AF-A0A6A4R0Y3-F1
#
_entry.id   AF-A0A6A4R0Y3-F1
#
_cell.length_a   1.000
_cell.length_b   1.000
_cell.length_c   1.000
_cell.angle_alpha   90.00
_cell.angle_beta   90.00
_cell.angle_gamma   90.00
#
_symmetry.space_group_name_H-M   'P 1'
#
loop_
_entity.id
_entity.type
_entity.pdbx_description
1 polymer ?
#
loop_
_entity_poly.entity_id
_entity_poly.type
_entity_poly.pdbx_seq_one_letter_code
_entity_poly.pdbx_strand_id
1 'polypeptide(L)'
;MDKREPDDPSPYLLAIWAPGETANSIEPPQRRCGSQDSTDMCNDKTCFSCNSIREANSQTVRGTLLIPCRTATRGSFPLNGTYFQVNELFADHASSVQPIDIPRAWIWNLPRRTVYFGTSVSSIFKGLSTPEIQHCFWRGMHTTLECLFY
;
A
#
# COMPACT_ATOMS: atom_id res chain seq x y z
N MET A 1 10.96 10.29 14.29
CA MET A 1 11.08 9.77 12.91
C MET A 1 12.53 9.81 12.53
N ASP A 2 13.05 8.74 11.95
CA ASP A 2 14.45 8.66 11.51
C ASP A 2 14.74 9.67 10.41
N LYS A 3 15.97 10.21 10.39
CA LYS A 3 16.40 11.21 9.43
C LYS A 3 16.54 10.54 8.05
N ARG A 4 15.77 11.00 7.06
CA ARG A 4 15.85 10.52 5.67
C ARG A 4 17.24 10.82 5.09
N GLU A 5 17.70 9.94 4.19
CA GLU A 5 18.84 10.23 3.31
C GLU A 5 18.59 11.55 2.57
N PRO A 6 19.54 12.51 2.58
CA PRO A 6 19.36 13.84 1.99
C PRO A 6 18.94 13.82 0.51
N ASP A 7 19.32 12.76 -0.21
CA ASP A 7 19.12 12.63 -1.66
C ASP A 7 18.15 11.49 -2.04
N ASP A 8 17.26 11.04 -1.15
CA ASP A 8 16.21 10.08 -1.52
C ASP A 8 14.98 10.81 -2.10
N PRO A 9 14.76 10.77 -3.43
CA PRO A 9 13.64 11.44 -4.07
C PRO A 9 12.29 10.76 -3.78
N SER A 10 12.29 9.53 -3.25
CA SER A 10 11.09 8.73 -3.10
C SER A 10 10.44 8.98 -1.74
N PRO A 11 9.26 9.62 -1.67
CA PRO A 11 8.55 9.83 -0.41
C PRO A 11 8.02 8.49 0.14
N TYR A 12 7.70 8.47 1.44
CA TYR A 12 6.83 7.43 1.97
C TYR A 12 5.50 7.43 1.22
N LEU A 13 4.96 6.24 0.97
CA LEU A 13 3.66 6.07 0.34
C LEU A 13 2.68 5.43 1.33
N LEU A 14 1.39 5.54 1.04
CA LEU A 14 0.33 4.97 1.85
C LEU A 14 -0.49 4.00 0.98
N ALA A 15 -0.55 2.74 1.39
CA ALA A 15 -1.49 1.78 0.85
C ALA A 15 -2.82 1.90 1.61
N ILE A 16 -3.89 2.32 0.94
CA ILE A 16 -5.22 2.43 1.54
C ILE A 16 -5.91 1.07 1.45
N TRP A 17 -6.43 0.61 2.58
CA TRP A 17 -7.13 -0.67 2.69
C TRP A 17 -8.60 -0.51 2.28
N ALA A 18 -9.16 -1.58 1.73
CA ALA A 18 -10.59 -1.70 1.53
C ALA A 18 -11.31 -1.83 2.89
N PRO A 19 -12.54 -1.30 3.02
CA PRO A 19 -13.33 -1.48 4.22
C PRO A 19 -13.54 -2.97 4.56
N GLY A 20 -13.22 -3.37 5.80
CA GLY A 20 -13.27 -4.77 6.22
C GLY A 20 -12.06 -5.62 5.84
N GLU A 21 -11.04 -5.05 5.17
CA GLU A 21 -9.79 -5.74 4.87
C GLU A 21 -8.98 -6.00 6.14
N THR A 22 -8.27 -7.13 6.14
CA THR A 22 -7.39 -7.63 7.21
C THR A 22 -6.05 -8.04 6.63
N ALA A 23 -5.00 -8.15 7.47
CA ALA A 23 -3.67 -8.58 7.03
C ALA A 23 -3.66 -9.96 6.33
N ASN A 24 -4.64 -10.80 6.64
CA ASN A 24 -4.79 -12.15 6.07
C ASN A 24 -5.80 -12.20 4.90
N SER A 25 -6.25 -11.04 4.40
CA SER A 25 -7.19 -11.00 3.28
C SER A 25 -6.48 -11.36 1.98
N ILE A 26 -6.84 -12.51 1.41
CA ILE A 26 -6.39 -12.92 0.07
C ILE A 26 -7.39 -12.46 -0.99
N GLU A 27 -8.65 -12.29 -0.59
CA GLU A 27 -9.75 -11.84 -1.44
C GLU A 27 -10.35 -10.54 -0.91
N PRO A 28 -11.03 -9.75 -1.77
CA PRO A 28 -11.72 -8.54 -1.34
C PRO A 28 -12.78 -8.83 -0.27
N PRO A 29 -12.91 -7.99 0.77
CA PRO A 29 -13.96 -8.15 1.77
C PRO A 29 -15.34 -8.11 1.12
N GLN A 30 -16.20 -9.05 1.50
CA GLN A 30 -17.58 -9.12 1.04
C GLN A 30 -18.56 -8.69 2.14
N ARG A 31 -19.79 -8.39 1.72
CA ARG A 31 -20.88 -8.22 2.67
C ARG A 31 -21.21 -9.57 3.29
N ARG A 32 -21.01 -9.69 4.61
CA ARG A 32 -21.33 -10.91 5.38
C ARG A 32 -22.61 -10.79 6.20
N CYS A 33 -23.16 -9.58 6.34
CA CYS A 33 -24.37 -9.33 7.12
C CYS A 33 -25.61 -9.12 6.25
N GLY A 34 -26.74 -9.65 6.73
CA GLY A 34 -28.07 -9.41 6.15
C GLY A 34 -28.72 -8.10 6.63
N SER A 35 -28.09 -7.34 7.54
CA SER A 35 -28.65 -6.08 8.04
C SER A 35 -28.74 -5.07 6.90
N GLN A 36 -29.97 -4.68 6.54
CA GLN A 36 -30.25 -3.68 5.50
C GLN A 36 -30.28 -2.25 6.07
N ASP A 37 -30.48 -2.11 7.39
CA ASP A 37 -30.67 -0.82 8.04
C ASP A 37 -29.38 -0.25 8.62
N SER A 38 -29.14 1.03 8.36
CA SER A 38 -27.97 1.81 8.83
C SER A 38 -27.83 1.89 10.35
N THR A 39 -28.91 1.59 11.09
CA THR A 39 -28.98 1.72 12.54
C THR A 39 -28.41 0.50 13.27
N ASP A 40 -28.41 -0.68 12.63
CA ASP A 40 -28.00 -1.93 13.26
C ASP A 40 -26.75 -2.51 12.56
N MET A 41 -25.60 -1.97 12.98
CA MET A 41 -24.29 -2.38 12.46
C MET A 41 -23.87 -3.71 13.05
N CYS A 42 -23.46 -4.67 12.22
CA CYS A 42 -22.94 -5.94 12.72
C CYS A 42 -21.59 -5.76 13.45
N ASN A 43 -21.32 -6.59 14.46
CA ASN A 43 -20.04 -6.59 15.18
C ASN A 43 -18.90 -7.27 14.41
N ASP A 44 -19.16 -7.77 13.20
CA ASP A 44 -18.14 -8.35 12.34
C ASP A 44 -17.18 -7.26 11.85
N LYS A 45 -15.90 -7.42 12.19
CA LYS A 45 -14.82 -6.50 11.81
C LYS A 45 -14.39 -6.67 10.36
N THR A 46 -14.79 -7.76 9.70
CA THR A 46 -14.44 -8.07 8.30
C THR A 46 -15.57 -7.72 7.31
N CYS A 47 -16.73 -7.30 7.81
CA CYS A 47 -17.87 -6.98 6.95
C CYS A 47 -17.62 -5.69 6.15
N PHE A 48 -17.62 -5.80 4.82
CA PHE A 48 -17.40 -4.65 3.93
C PHE A 48 -18.42 -3.53 4.13
N SER A 49 -19.72 -3.86 4.16
CA SER A 49 -20.80 -2.88 4.23
C SER A 49 -20.78 -2.09 5.54
N CYS A 50 -20.61 -2.77 6.68
CA CYS A 50 -20.56 -2.09 7.98
C CYS A 50 -19.28 -1.28 8.14
N ASN A 51 -18.12 -1.77 7.72
CA ASN A 51 -16.90 -0.97 7.79
C ASN A 51 -16.93 0.24 6.86
N SER A 52 -17.53 0.13 5.67
CA SER A 52 -17.72 1.26 4.75
C SER A 52 -18.48 2.40 5.44
N ILE A 53 -19.55 2.07 6.19
CA ILE A 53 -20.33 3.05 6.95
C ILE A 53 -19.51 3.61 8.14
N ARG A 54 -18.76 2.76 8.87
CA ARG A 54 -17.90 3.20 9.99
C ARG A 54 -16.85 4.21 9.53
N GLU A 55 -16.11 3.87 8.48
CA GLU A 55 -15.07 4.71 7.90
C GLU A 55 -15.66 6.02 7.32
N ALA A 56 -16.84 5.95 6.69
CA ALA A 56 -17.55 7.14 6.24
C ALA A 56 -18.00 8.06 7.40
N ASN A 57 -18.57 7.50 8.46
CA ASN A 57 -19.04 8.29 9.61
C ASN A 57 -17.88 8.92 10.39
N SER A 58 -16.75 8.22 10.50
CA SER A 58 -15.54 8.72 11.17
C SER A 58 -14.68 9.62 10.28
N GLN A 59 -14.97 9.69 8.97
CA GLN A 59 -14.16 10.43 7.98
C GLN A 59 -12.68 9.98 7.98
N THR A 60 -12.43 8.71 8.30
CA THR A 60 -11.10 8.10 8.27
C THR A 60 -11.03 7.00 7.21
N VAL A 61 -9.82 6.62 6.85
CA VAL A 61 -9.52 5.40 6.09
C VAL A 61 -8.38 4.67 6.78
N ARG A 62 -8.36 3.35 6.63
CA ARG A 62 -7.29 2.51 7.16
C ARG A 62 -6.18 2.35 6.11
N GLY A 63 -4.92 2.29 6.55
CA GLY A 63 -3.83 2.06 5.62
C GLY A 63 -2.52 1.62 6.25
N THR A 64 -1.63 1.15 5.38
CA THR A 64 -0.27 0.68 5.71
C THR A 64 0.76 1.60 5.09
N LEU A 65 1.81 1.90 5.85
CA LEU A 65 2.92 2.70 5.37
C LEU A 65 3.81 1.87 4.44
N LEU A 66 4.13 2.44 3.28
CA LEU A 66 5.07 1.87 2.33
C LEU A 66 6.35 2.68 2.33
N ILE A 67 7.46 2.01 2.54
CA ILE A 67 8.79 2.58 2.73
C ILE A 67 9.63 2.26 1.50
N PRO A 68 10.11 3.26 0.74
CA PRO A 68 11.05 3.04 -0.35
C PRO A 68 12.28 2.27 0.10
N CYS A 69 12.72 1.33 -0.71
CA CYS A 69 13.84 0.45 -0.37
C CYS A 69 15.07 1.24 0.07
N ARG A 70 15.42 2.30 -0.66
CA ARG A 70 16.57 3.15 -0.32
C ARG A 70 16.43 3.81 1.06
N THR A 71 15.23 4.25 1.44
CA THR A 71 14.94 4.76 2.79
C THR A 71 15.06 3.64 3.82
N ALA A 72 14.49 2.46 3.57
CA ALA A 72 14.52 1.33 4.49
C ALA A 72 15.94 0.80 4.72
N THR A 73 16.78 0.76 3.69
CA THR A 73 18.16 0.31 3.78
C THR A 73 19.15 1.43 4.08
N ARG A 74 18.69 2.68 4.27
CA ARG A 74 19.56 3.87 4.47
C ARG A 74 20.62 4.00 3.37
N GLY A 75 20.23 3.75 2.13
CA GLY A 75 21.13 3.77 0.97
C GLY A 75 22.13 2.62 0.91
N SER A 76 22.11 1.68 1.86
CA SER A 76 23.01 0.53 1.85
C SER A 76 22.49 -0.59 0.94
N PHE A 77 23.42 -1.25 0.27
CA PHE A 77 23.14 -2.50 -0.45
C PHE A 77 23.10 -3.65 0.55
N PRO A 78 22.13 -4.58 0.44
CA PRO A 78 22.10 -5.78 1.26
C PRO A 78 23.38 -6.60 1.07
N LEU A 79 23.99 -7.05 2.17
CA LEU A 79 25.29 -7.74 2.19
C LEU A 79 25.32 -9.04 1.37
N ASN A 80 24.15 -9.63 1.06
CA ASN A 80 24.03 -10.90 0.35
C ASN A 80 23.77 -10.75 -1.16
N GLY A 81 23.95 -9.55 -1.73
CA GLY A 81 23.87 -9.35 -3.18
C GLY A 81 22.43 -9.39 -3.75
N THR A 82 21.40 -9.32 -2.91
CA THR A 82 20.04 -9.05 -3.37
C THR A 82 19.96 -7.60 -3.83
N TYR A 83 19.96 -7.39 -5.14
CA TYR A 83 19.79 -6.07 -5.73
C TYR A 83 18.31 -5.70 -5.69
N PHE A 84 17.96 -4.80 -4.77
CA PHE A 84 16.64 -4.20 -4.75
C PHE A 84 16.57 -3.08 -5.79
N GLN A 85 15.52 -3.09 -6.60
CA GLN A 85 15.31 -2.02 -7.56
C GLN A 85 15.00 -0.71 -6.81
N VAL A 86 15.45 0.41 -7.37
CA VAL A 86 15.19 1.75 -6.80
C VAL A 86 13.70 2.07 -6.63
N ASN A 87 12.84 1.33 -7.35
CA ASN A 87 11.39 1.47 -7.32
C ASN A 87 10.71 0.46 -6.40
N GLU A 88 11.44 -0.32 -5.60
CA GLU A 88 10.86 -1.24 -4.64
C GLU A 88 10.44 -0.54 -3.34
N LEU A 89 9.34 -1.01 -2.78
CA LEU A 89 8.80 -0.59 -1.48
C LEU A 89 8.71 -1.79 -0.54
N PHE A 90 8.99 -1.53 0.73
CA PHE A 90 8.65 -2.41 1.84
C PHE A 90 7.35 -1.95 2.50
N ALA A 91 6.46 -2.88 2.82
CA ALA A 91 5.36 -2.59 3.72
C ALA A 91 5.88 -2.57 5.17
N ASP A 92 5.56 -1.52 5.91
CA ASP A 92 5.87 -1.47 7.33
C ASP A 92 5.07 -2.55 8.08
N HIS A 93 5.77 -3.41 8.82
CA HIS A 93 5.17 -4.58 9.45
C HIS A 93 4.12 -4.20 10.49
N ALA A 94 4.40 -3.21 11.35
CA ALA A 94 3.49 -2.80 12.41
C ALA A 94 2.15 -2.29 11.84
N SER A 95 2.21 -1.42 10.83
CA SER A 95 1.02 -0.92 10.13
C SER A 95 0.40 -1.91 9.14
N SER A 96 1.08 -3.01 8.81
CA SER A 96 0.49 -4.12 8.05
C SER A 96 -0.34 -5.03 8.95
N VAL A 97 0.09 -5.25 10.20
CA VAL A 97 -0.65 -6.05 11.19
C VAL A 97 -1.80 -5.23 11.77
N GLN A 98 -1.55 -3.96 12.10
CA GLN A 98 -2.54 -3.05 12.64
C GLN A 98 -2.58 -1.76 11.80
N PRO A 99 -3.50 -1.66 10.82
CA PRO A 99 -3.55 -0.51 9.93
C PRO A 99 -3.86 0.78 10.68
N ILE A 100 -3.29 1.87 10.19
CA ILE A 100 -3.39 3.20 10.81
C ILE A 100 -4.70 3.85 10.35
N ASP A 101 -5.46 4.41 11.29
CA ASP A 101 -6.62 5.24 10.98
C ASP A 101 -6.19 6.65 10.58
N ILE A 102 -6.46 7.03 9.34
CA ILE A 102 -5.97 8.26 8.74
C ILE A 102 -7.16 9.14 8.35
N PRO A 103 -7.26 10.38 8.86
CA PRO A 103 -8.29 11.31 8.44
C PRO A 103 -8.23 11.58 6.93
N ARG A 104 -9.38 11.45 6.25
CA ARG A 104 -9.46 11.64 4.79
C ARG A 104 -9.00 13.04 4.36
N ALA A 105 -9.20 14.03 5.22
CA ALA A 105 -8.73 15.40 5.00
C ALA A 105 -7.21 15.51 4.82
N TRP A 106 -6.42 14.66 5.50
CA TRP A 106 -4.95 14.71 5.42
C TRP A 106 -4.42 14.22 4.08
N ILE A 107 -5.12 13.26 3.47
CA ILE A 107 -4.69 12.59 2.24
C ILE A 107 -5.40 13.10 0.99
N TRP A 108 -6.39 13.99 1.13
CA TRP A 108 -7.23 14.47 0.04
C TRP A 108 -6.44 15.12 -1.10
N ASN A 109 -5.43 15.92 -0.76
CA ASN A 109 -4.62 16.66 -1.72
C ASN A 109 -3.27 15.99 -2.02
N LEU A 110 -3.05 14.75 -1.57
CA LEU A 110 -1.81 14.05 -1.84
C LEU A 110 -1.80 13.44 -3.25
N PRO A 111 -0.63 13.45 -3.93
CA PRO A 111 -0.51 12.84 -5.25
C PRO A 111 -0.74 11.33 -5.16
N ARG A 112 -1.56 10.80 -6.06
CA ARG A 112 -1.81 9.35 -6.19
C ARG A 112 -0.81 8.76 -7.17
N ARG A 113 -0.24 7.60 -6.84
CA ARG A 113 0.65 6.83 -7.73
C ARG A 113 0.04 5.46 -8.00
N THR A 114 0.26 4.95 -9.20
CA THR A 114 -0.14 3.60 -9.57
C THR A 114 0.94 2.63 -9.12
N VAL A 115 0.59 1.73 -8.20
CA VAL A 115 1.46 0.65 -7.76
C VAL A 115 1.14 -0.59 -8.58
N TYR A 116 2.19 -1.27 -9.05
CA TYR A 116 2.04 -2.59 -9.68
C TYR A 116 2.56 -3.66 -8.75
N PHE A 117 1.78 -4.71 -8.61
CA PHE A 117 2.11 -5.86 -7.77
C PHE A 117 2.47 -7.04 -8.69
N GLY A 118 3.61 -7.67 -8.42
CA GLY A 118 4.03 -8.87 -9.12
C GLY A 118 5.35 -9.38 -8.58
N THR A 119 5.69 -10.61 -8.94
CA THR A 119 6.87 -11.32 -8.45
C THR A 119 8.12 -11.09 -9.30
N SER A 120 7.98 -10.35 -10.41
CA SER A 120 9.11 -9.95 -11.25
C SER A 120 8.70 -8.79 -12.18
N VAL A 121 9.68 -8.03 -12.67
CA VAL A 121 9.51 -7.02 -13.74
C VAL A 121 8.78 -7.63 -14.93
N SER A 122 9.19 -8.83 -15.36
CA SER A 122 8.59 -9.51 -16.51
C SER A 122 7.10 -9.82 -16.30
N SER A 123 6.68 -10.14 -15.07
CA SER A 123 5.28 -10.37 -14.72
C SER A 123 4.49 -9.07 -14.67
N ILE A 124 5.07 -8.01 -14.07
CA ILE A 124 4.44 -6.70 -13.90
C ILE A 124 4.25 -6.00 -15.24
N PHE A 125 5.27 -6.01 -16.10
CA PHE A 125 5.26 -5.33 -17.39
C PHE A 125 4.93 -6.27 -18.55
N LYS A 126 4.29 -7.41 -18.27
CA LYS A 126 3.93 -8.38 -19.31
C LYS A 126 3.00 -7.73 -20.34
N GLY A 127 3.40 -7.75 -21.60
CA GLY A 127 2.64 -7.14 -22.69
C GLY A 127 2.96 -5.67 -22.97
N LEU A 128 3.89 -5.07 -22.23
CA LEU A 128 4.43 -3.73 -22.53
C LEU A 128 5.74 -3.86 -23.33
N SER A 129 5.96 -2.89 -24.21
CA SER A 129 7.19 -2.76 -24.99
C SER A 129 8.32 -2.16 -24.15
N THR A 130 9.58 -2.41 -24.53
CA THR A 130 10.76 -1.89 -23.84
C THR A 130 10.74 -0.35 -23.64
N PRO A 131 10.32 0.46 -24.62
CA PRO A 131 10.21 1.91 -24.43
C PRO A 131 9.14 2.31 -23.40
N GLU A 132 8.02 1.59 -23.32
CA GLU A 132 6.98 1.83 -22.31
C GLU A 132 7.50 1.50 -20.91
N ILE A 133 8.21 0.37 -20.77
CA ILE A 133 8.88 -0.01 -19.53
C ILE A 133 9.87 1.09 -19.11
N GLN A 134 10.73 1.54 -20.03
CA GLN A 134 11.71 2.58 -19.75
C GLN A 134 11.06 3.91 -19.36
N HIS A 135 9.95 4.29 -20.02
CA HIS A 135 9.16 5.46 -19.65
C HIS A 135 8.58 5.32 -18.23
N CYS A 136 8.08 4.15 -17.87
CA CYS A 136 7.58 3.82 -16.54
C CYS A 136 8.66 4.01 -15.45
N PHE A 137 9.89 3.57 -15.71
CA PHE A 137 11.02 3.73 -14.78
C PHE A 137 11.48 5.19 -14.66
N TRP A 138 11.61 5.91 -15.77
CA TRP A 138 12.14 7.28 -15.78
C TRP A 138 11.22 8.34 -15.18
N ARG A 139 9.90 8.14 -15.28
CA ARG A 139 8.93 9.12 -14.77
C ARG A 139 8.60 8.90 -13.29
N GLY A 140 9.16 7.87 -12.65
CA GLY A 140 8.82 7.49 -11.26
C GLY A 140 7.33 7.23 -11.05
N MET A 141 6.60 6.94 -12.14
CA MET A 141 5.15 6.80 -12.16
C MET A 141 4.68 5.50 -11.52
N HIS A 142 5.60 4.55 -11.36
CA HIS A 142 5.31 3.22 -10.89
C HIS A 142 6.22 2.84 -9.75
N THR A 143 5.61 2.23 -8.75
CA THR A 143 6.33 1.65 -7.63
C THR A 143 6.00 0.17 -7.61
N THR A 144 7.04 -0.65 -7.56
CA THR A 144 6.92 -2.10 -7.44
C THR A 144 6.87 -2.41 -5.97
N LEU A 145 5.84 -3.14 -5.54
CA LEU A 145 5.81 -3.66 -4.18
C LEU A 145 6.20 -5.12 -4.23
N GLU A 146 7.45 -5.41 -3.89
CA GLU A 146 7.85 -6.77 -3.56
C GLU A 146 7.44 -7.04 -2.12
N CYS A 147 6.33 -7.76 -1.94
CA CYS A 147 6.02 -8.36 -0.64
C CYS A 147 7.05 -9.47 -0.37
N LEU A 148 8.22 -9.11 0.16
CA LEU A 148 9.08 -10.07 0.83
C LEU A 148 8.39 -10.47 2.12
N PHE A 149 7.52 -11.48 2.04
CA PHE A 149 7.13 -12.25 3.21
C PHE A 149 8.38 -13.04 3.63
N TYR A 150 9.13 -12.50 4.59
CA TYR A 150 10.10 -13.28 5.37
C TYR A 150 9.38 -13.97 6.52
#